data_AF-A0A7S2U9Z9-F1
#
_entry.id   AF-A0A7S2U9Z9-F1
#
_cell.length_a   1.000
_cell.length_b   1.000
_cell.length_c   1.000
_cell.angle_alpha   90.00
_cell.angle_beta   90.00
_cell.angle_gamma   90.00
#
_symmetry.space_group_name_H-M   'P 1'
#
loop_
_entity.id
_entity.type
_entity.pdbx_description
1 polymer ?
#
loop_
_entity_poly.entity_id
_entity_poly.type
_entity_poly.pdbx_seq_one_letter_code
_entity_poly.pdbx_strand_id
1 'polypeptide(L)'
;FEESSSSTPKRNNLETTLELGCGTGAATIFIANTLKDSEEHVTVPCRHFVTDINERAIEVALGTAAENGVELEEAIQCDLASKLLPRLAGQVDVLIFNPPYVVTPDDEVGSNGIEAAWAGGLHGRRGWIVLC
;
A
#
# COMPACT_ATOMS: atom_id res chain seq x y z
N PHE A 1 -44.96 20.20 -10.41
CA PHE A 1 -43.96 20.09 -9.34
C PHE A 1 -43.31 18.74 -9.50
N GLU A 2 -42.12 18.73 -10.09
CA GLU A 2 -41.34 17.53 -10.34
C GLU A 2 -40.82 16.95 -9.01
N GLU A 3 -41.04 15.65 -8.81
CA GLU A 3 -40.35 14.89 -7.77
C GLU A 3 -38.88 14.79 -8.14
N SER A 4 -38.04 15.50 -7.38
CA SER A 4 -36.59 15.35 -7.43
C SER A 4 -36.21 13.96 -6.91
N SER A 5 -35.98 13.03 -7.83
CA SER A 5 -35.32 11.76 -7.57
C SER A 5 -33.92 12.00 -7.00
N SER A 6 -33.78 11.90 -5.68
CA SER A 6 -32.49 11.81 -5.00
C SER A 6 -31.83 10.49 -5.40
N SER A 7 -31.08 10.47 -6.50
CA SER A 7 -30.21 9.34 -6.82
C SER A 7 -29.09 9.31 -5.79
N THR A 8 -29.16 8.37 -4.85
CA THR A 8 -28.01 7.99 -4.02
C THR A 8 -26.83 7.75 -4.95
N PRO A 9 -25.64 8.34 -4.70
CA PRO A 9 -24.48 8.12 -5.55
C PRO A 9 -24.22 6.62 -5.63
N LYS A 10 -24.20 6.06 -6.84
CA LYS A 10 -23.76 4.68 -7.06
C LYS A 10 -22.36 4.58 -6.49
N ARG A 11 -22.20 3.82 -5.39
CA ARG A 11 -20.88 3.52 -4.85
C ARG A 11 -20.18 2.67 -5.90
N ASN A 12 -19.12 3.19 -6.50
CA ASN A 12 -18.23 2.35 -7.28
C ASN A 12 -17.64 1.34 -6.31
N ASN A 13 -17.75 0.05 -6.64
CA ASN A 13 -17.12 -0.98 -5.86
C ASN A 13 -15.61 -0.80 -5.98
N LEU A 14 -14.90 -0.77 -4.87
CA LEU A 14 -13.45 -0.68 -4.85
C LEU A 14 -12.93 -2.11 -4.96
N GLU A 15 -12.30 -2.44 -6.08
CA GLU A 15 -11.98 -3.82 -6.44
C GLU A 15 -10.49 -4.11 -6.32
N THR A 16 -9.62 -3.12 -6.51
CA THR A 16 -8.17 -3.34 -6.52
C THR A 16 -7.40 -2.18 -5.90
N THR A 17 -6.55 -2.50 -4.92
CA THR A 17 -5.59 -1.57 -4.31
C THR A 17 -4.16 -2.00 -4.59
N LEU A 18 -3.25 -1.03 -4.75
CA LEU A 18 -1.82 -1.26 -4.88
C LEU A 18 -1.06 -0.33 -3.94
N GLU A 19 -0.24 -0.87 -3.05
CA GLU A 19 0.71 -0.11 -2.24
C GLU A 19 2.15 -0.28 -2.78
N LEU A 20 2.79 0.86 -3.03
CA LEU A 20 4.20 0.94 -3.41
C LEU A 20 5.05 1.31 -2.19
N GLY A 21 6.12 0.56 -1.94
CA GLY A 21 6.95 0.74 -0.75
C GLY A 21 6.17 0.49 0.52
N CYS A 22 5.60 -0.71 0.65
CA CYS A 22 4.61 -1.01 1.69
C CYS A 22 5.16 -0.99 3.11
N GLY A 23 6.48 -1.14 3.32
CA GLY A 23 7.02 -1.19 4.67
C GLY A 23 6.36 -2.31 5.49
N THR A 24 5.61 -1.96 6.52
CA THR A 24 4.86 -2.93 7.35
C THR A 24 3.49 -3.32 6.77
N GLY A 25 3.07 -2.73 5.65
CA GLY A 25 1.75 -2.98 5.04
C GLY A 25 0.58 -2.35 5.79
N ALA A 26 0.85 -1.55 6.83
CA ALA A 26 -0.18 -0.98 7.72
C ALA A 26 -1.26 -0.18 6.98
N ALA A 27 -0.89 0.58 5.93
CA ALA A 27 -1.85 1.37 5.16
C ALA A 27 -2.84 0.49 4.38
N THR A 28 -2.35 -0.52 3.67
CA THR A 28 -3.20 -1.50 2.97
C THR A 28 -4.10 -2.26 3.96
N ILE A 29 -3.57 -2.67 5.10
CA ILE A 29 -4.30 -3.43 6.12
C ILE A 29 -5.40 -2.59 6.77
N PHE A 30 -5.11 -1.32 7.05
CA PHE A 30 -6.11 -0.37 7.53
C PHE A 30 -7.26 -0.19 6.52
N ILE A 31 -6.95 -0.05 5.23
CA ILE A 31 -7.97 0.04 4.17
C ILE A 31 -8.78 -1.25 4.09
N ALA A 32 -8.12 -2.41 4.09
CA ALA A 32 -8.79 -3.70 4.05
C ALA A 32 -9.79 -3.87 5.20
N ASN A 33 -9.39 -3.52 6.43
CA ASN A 33 -10.28 -3.59 7.60
C ASN A 33 -11.42 -2.56 7.55
N THR A 34 -11.14 -1.35 7.08
CA THR A 34 -12.18 -0.32 6.89
C THR A 34 -13.23 -0.75 5.87
N LEU A 35 -12.81 -1.44 4.81
CA LEU A 35 -13.70 -1.97 3.80
C LEU A 35 -14.56 -3.11 4.36
N LYS A 36 -13.95 -4.07 5.09
CA LYS A 36 -14.66 -5.17 5.78
C LYS A 36 -15.79 -4.67 6.69
N ASP A 37 -15.52 -3.63 7.48
CA ASP A 37 -16.52 -3.06 8.40
C ASP A 37 -17.69 -2.36 7.67
N SER A 38 -17.51 -2.05 6.39
CA SER A 38 -18.52 -1.40 5.53
C SER A 38 -19.34 -2.38 4.67
N GLU A 39 -19.07 -3.69 4.77
CA GLU A 39 -19.60 -4.77 3.92
C GLU A 39 -21.08 -5.15 4.16
N GLU A 40 -21.98 -4.20 4.45
CA GLU A 40 -23.41 -4.54 4.38
C GLU A 40 -23.85 -4.84 2.93
N HIS A 41 -23.09 -4.43 1.91
CA HIS A 41 -23.51 -4.47 0.48
C HIS A 41 -22.39 -4.79 -0.55
N VAL A 42 -21.26 -5.38 -0.16
CA VAL A 42 -20.16 -5.70 -1.10
C VAL A 42 -20.35 -7.11 -1.68
N THR A 43 -20.31 -7.23 -3.01
CA THR A 43 -20.54 -8.50 -3.72
C THR A 43 -19.26 -9.22 -4.13
N VAL A 44 -18.13 -8.50 -4.19
CA VAL A 44 -16.80 -9.05 -4.47
C VAL A 44 -15.76 -8.40 -3.54
N PRO A 45 -14.89 -9.19 -2.88
CA PRO A 45 -13.88 -8.65 -1.99
C PRO A 45 -12.81 -7.87 -2.77
N CYS A 46 -12.33 -6.76 -2.18
CA CYS A 46 -11.24 -5.98 -2.74
C CYS A 46 -9.94 -6.79 -2.74
N ARG A 47 -9.20 -6.77 -3.85
CA ARG A 47 -7.86 -7.37 -3.95
C ARG A 47 -6.80 -6.37 -3.52
N HIS A 48 -5.86 -6.84 -2.72
CA HIS A 48 -4.81 -6.00 -2.14
C HIS A 48 -3.44 -6.44 -2.62
N PHE A 49 -2.76 -5.58 -3.38
CA PHE A 49 -1.41 -5.80 -3.86
C PHE A 49 -0.45 -4.89 -3.11
N VAL A 50 0.70 -5.42 -2.69
CA VAL A 50 1.75 -4.63 -2.07
C VAL A 50 3.10 -4.92 -2.70
N THR A 51 3.95 -3.90 -2.78
CA THR A 51 5.30 -4.01 -3.33
C THR A 51 6.28 -3.27 -2.45
N ASP A 52 7.49 -3.79 -2.36
CA ASP A 52 8.60 -3.13 -1.69
C ASP A 52 9.93 -3.59 -2.31
N ILE A 53 10.95 -2.75 -2.25
CA ILE A 53 12.30 -3.13 -2.70
C ILE A 53 13.00 -4.02 -1.65
N ASN A 54 12.65 -3.85 -0.38
CA ASN A 54 13.18 -4.59 0.74
C ASN A 54 12.39 -5.90 0.96
N GLU A 55 13.04 -7.04 0.81
CA GLU A 55 12.44 -8.36 1.08
C GLU A 55 11.91 -8.46 2.51
N ARG A 56 12.60 -7.85 3.48
CA ARG A 56 12.15 -7.86 4.88
C ARG A 56 10.83 -7.10 5.07
N ALA A 57 10.60 -6.03 4.30
CA ALA A 57 9.33 -5.31 4.35
C ALA A 57 8.19 -6.19 3.82
N ILE A 58 8.43 -6.98 2.77
CA ILE A 58 7.45 -7.97 2.28
C ILE A 58 7.12 -9.01 3.35
N GLU A 59 8.13 -9.55 4.03
CA GLU A 59 7.90 -10.50 5.14
C GLU A 59 7.09 -9.89 6.28
N VAL A 60 7.39 -8.64 6.66
CA VAL A 60 6.66 -7.93 7.71
C VAL A 60 5.22 -7.67 7.27
N ALA A 61 5.00 -7.16 6.07
CA ALA A 61 3.66 -6.91 5.52
C ALA A 61 2.81 -8.19 5.48
N LEU A 62 3.38 -9.33 5.10
CA LEU A 62 2.71 -10.64 5.16
C LEU A 62 2.35 -11.04 6.60
N GLY A 63 3.28 -10.84 7.55
CA GLY A 63 3.04 -11.09 8.96
C GLY A 63 1.93 -10.21 9.53
N THR A 64 1.97 -8.90 9.28
CA THR A 64 0.96 -7.94 9.72
C THR A 64 -0.39 -8.27 9.10
N ALA A 65 -0.45 -8.65 7.81
CA ALA A 65 -1.69 -9.07 7.17
C ALA A 65 -2.29 -10.32 7.84
N ALA A 66 -1.45 -11.34 8.11
CA ALA A 66 -1.88 -12.56 8.79
C ALA A 66 -2.40 -12.30 10.22
N GLU A 67 -1.71 -11.46 10.99
CA GLU A 67 -2.13 -11.07 12.35
C GLU A 67 -3.46 -10.30 12.37
N ASN A 68 -3.79 -9.61 11.27
CA ASN A 68 -5.03 -8.83 11.12
C ASN A 68 -6.12 -9.59 10.33
N GLY A 69 -5.89 -10.85 9.95
CA GLY A 69 -6.82 -11.64 9.15
C GLY A 69 -7.13 -10.99 7.78
N VAL A 70 -6.19 -10.25 7.21
CA VAL A 70 -6.27 -9.65 5.88
C VAL A 70 -5.53 -10.54 4.89
N GLU A 71 -6.15 -10.82 3.75
CA GLU A 71 -5.53 -11.54 2.65
C GLU A 71 -4.97 -10.53 1.65
N LEU A 72 -3.67 -10.66 1.36
CA LEU A 72 -3.02 -9.94 0.27
C LEU A 72 -3.05 -10.84 -0.97
N GLU A 73 -3.50 -10.29 -2.09
CA GLU A 73 -3.51 -11.00 -3.38
C GLU A 73 -2.07 -11.30 -3.80
N GLU A 74 -1.19 -10.30 -3.75
CA GLU A 74 0.25 -10.49 -3.91
C GLU A 74 1.06 -9.51 -3.06
N ALA A 75 2.13 -10.00 -2.43
CA ALA A 75 3.17 -9.20 -1.79
C ALA A 75 4.51 -9.47 -2.49
N ILE A 76 5.02 -8.50 -3.24
CA ILE A 76 6.10 -8.74 -4.19
C ILE A 76 7.31 -7.85 -3.92
N GLN A 77 8.47 -8.48 -3.75
CA GLN A 77 9.74 -7.75 -3.76
C GLN A 77 10.06 -7.27 -5.18
N CYS A 78 10.00 -5.96 -5.41
CA CYS A 78 10.36 -5.32 -6.67
C CYS A 78 10.57 -3.81 -6.54
N ASP A 79 11.23 -3.21 -7.53
CA ASP A 79 11.29 -1.76 -7.68
C ASP A 79 9.93 -1.24 -8.19
N LEU A 80 9.27 -0.38 -7.41
CA LEU A 80 7.93 0.15 -7.65
C LEU A 80 6.96 -0.97 -8.07
N ALA A 81 6.38 -0.89 -9.27
CA ALA A 81 5.45 -1.88 -9.82
C ALA A 81 6.08 -2.73 -10.94
N SER A 82 7.42 -2.83 -11.00
CA SER A 82 8.13 -3.43 -12.14
C SER A 82 7.76 -4.89 -12.43
N LYS A 83 7.33 -5.65 -11.42
CA LYS A 83 6.82 -7.03 -11.59
C LYS A 83 5.30 -7.14 -11.80
N LEU A 84 4.57 -6.05 -11.58
CA LEU A 84 3.11 -5.97 -11.72
C LEU A 84 2.70 -5.37 -13.07
N LEU A 85 3.58 -4.62 -13.73
CA LEU A 85 3.34 -4.09 -15.06
C LEU A 85 3.75 -5.09 -16.16
N PRO A 86 2.99 -5.15 -17.27
CA PRO A 86 1.81 -4.34 -17.59
C PRO A 86 0.50 -4.91 -17.01
N ARG A 87 0.55 -6.04 -16.29
CA ARG A 87 -0.64 -6.79 -15.85
C ARG A 87 -1.66 -5.96 -15.06
N LEU A 88 -1.22 -5.03 -14.20
CA LEU A 88 -2.12 -4.15 -13.43
C LEU A 88 -2.32 -2.75 -14.05
N ALA A 89 -1.82 -2.50 -15.25
CA ALA A 89 -1.99 -1.21 -15.90
C ALA A 89 -3.48 -0.90 -16.12
N GLY A 90 -3.95 0.25 -15.61
CA GLY A 90 -5.34 0.69 -15.73
C GLY A 90 -6.36 -0.09 -14.89
N GLN A 91 -5.91 -0.97 -13.98
CA GLN A 91 -6.78 -1.82 -13.15
C GLN A 91 -6.73 -1.48 -11.66
N VAL A 92 -5.93 -0.50 -11.25
CA VAL A 92 -5.80 -0.08 -9.84
C VAL A 92 -6.78 1.05 -9.55
N ASP A 93 -7.71 0.81 -8.63
CA ASP A 93 -8.67 1.83 -8.17
C ASP A 93 -8.04 2.78 -7.15
N VAL A 94 -7.20 2.23 -6.26
CA VAL A 94 -6.48 2.98 -5.23
C VAL A 94 -5.00 2.63 -5.28
N LEU A 95 -4.18 3.64 -5.59
CA LEU A 95 -2.74 3.56 -5.50
C LEU A 95 -2.27 4.27 -4.22
N ILE A 96 -1.57 3.55 -3.35
CA ILE A 96 -0.97 4.06 -2.12
C ILE A 96 0.52 4.14 -2.36
N PHE A 97 1.11 5.30 -2.08
CA PHE A 97 2.55 5.45 -2.13
C PHE A 97 2.96 6.45 -1.06
N ASN A 98 3.61 5.96 0.00
CA ASN A 98 4.16 6.74 1.11
C ASN A 98 5.71 6.75 1.02
N PRO A 99 6.33 7.40 0.02
CA PRO A 99 7.77 7.37 -0.15
C PRO A 99 8.51 7.98 1.06
N PRO A 100 9.79 7.67 1.23
CA PRO A 100 10.60 8.23 2.30
C PRO A 100 10.81 9.73 2.13
N TYR A 101 10.20 10.53 2.99
CA TYR A 101 10.16 11.99 2.84
C TYR A 101 11.22 12.76 3.65
N VAL A 102 12.04 12.08 4.46
CA VAL A 102 12.95 12.74 5.40
C VAL A 102 14.33 12.90 4.78
N VAL A 103 14.86 14.14 4.82
CA VAL A 103 16.21 14.47 4.37
C VAL A 103 17.20 14.06 5.47
N THR A 104 18.12 13.15 5.18
CA THR A 104 19.25 12.82 6.07
C THR A 104 20.58 13.32 5.51
N PRO A 105 21.51 13.80 6.37
CA PRO A 105 22.91 14.06 6.00
C PRO A 105 23.60 12.77 5.51
N ASP A 106 24.56 12.90 4.59
CA ASP A 106 25.17 11.79 3.83
C ASP A 106 25.93 10.75 4.67
N ASP A 107 26.18 11.01 5.96
CA ASP A 107 27.00 10.15 6.83
C ASP A 107 26.28 8.86 7.30
N GLU A 108 24.97 8.73 7.05
CA GLU A 108 24.14 7.58 7.47
C GLU A 108 23.67 6.69 6.29
N VAL A 109 24.17 6.89 5.08
CA VAL A 109 23.82 6.02 3.93
C VAL A 109 24.71 4.77 3.95
N GLY A 110 24.30 3.75 4.71
CA GLY A 110 24.98 2.45 4.74
C GLY A 110 24.88 1.63 6.03
N SER A 111 24.02 2.01 6.98
CA SER A 111 23.78 1.21 8.19
C SER A 111 22.78 0.07 7.91
N ASN A 112 23.10 -1.14 8.36
CA ASN A 112 22.21 -2.32 8.36
C ASN A 112 21.16 -2.25 9.51
N GLY A 113 20.82 -1.06 10.00
CA GLY A 113 19.97 -0.83 11.18
C GLY A 113 18.64 -0.12 10.88
N ILE A 114 17.96 0.32 11.95
CA ILE A 114 16.65 1.02 11.96
C ILE A 114 16.71 2.34 11.17
N GLU A 115 17.90 2.90 10.97
CA GLU A 115 18.11 4.21 10.35
C GLU A 115 17.69 4.24 8.87
N ALA A 116 17.64 3.08 8.21
CA ALA A 116 17.16 2.97 6.85
C ALA A 116 15.66 3.31 6.70
N ALA A 117 14.88 3.31 7.78
CA ALA A 117 13.45 3.65 7.83
C ALA A 117 13.11 5.14 7.67
N TRP A 118 14.12 6.01 7.57
CA TRP A 118 13.91 7.44 7.30
C TRP A 118 15.00 8.08 6.44
N ALA A 119 16.10 7.37 6.14
CA ALA A 119 17.28 7.98 5.54
C ALA A 119 17.15 8.25 4.03
N GLY A 120 16.43 9.32 3.66
CA GLY A 120 16.16 9.73 2.28
C GLY A 120 17.35 10.32 1.50
N GLY A 121 18.53 10.47 2.11
CA GLY A 121 19.72 11.07 1.50
C GLY A 121 19.52 12.53 1.06
N LEU A 122 20.52 13.11 0.37
CA LEU A 122 20.64 14.55 0.03
C LEU A 122 19.47 15.21 -0.75
N HIS A 123 18.40 14.46 -1.06
CA HIS A 123 17.19 14.98 -1.71
C HIS A 123 15.88 14.32 -1.21
N GLY A 124 15.88 13.58 -0.10
CA GLY A 124 14.68 12.87 0.40
C GLY A 124 14.13 11.85 -0.60
N ARG A 125 15.00 11.18 -1.38
CA ARG A 125 14.64 10.30 -2.51
C ARG A 125 15.46 9.01 -2.58
N ARG A 126 16.16 8.64 -1.49
CA ARG A 126 17.09 7.49 -1.49
C ARG A 126 16.90 6.46 -0.37
N GLY A 127 15.94 6.64 0.54
CA GLY A 127 15.78 5.76 1.71
C GLY A 127 14.52 4.92 1.68
N TRP A 128 14.42 3.89 0.86
CA TRP A 128 13.17 3.15 0.60
C TRP A 128 12.67 2.26 1.75
N ILE A 129 12.47 2.79 2.95
CA ILE A 129 11.82 2.05 4.05
C ILE A 129 10.98 3.04 4.86
N VAL A 130 9.72 2.70 5.11
CA VAL A 130 8.93 3.28 6.19
C VAL A 130 8.56 2.13 7.12
N LEU A 131 9.01 2.20 8.39
CA LEU A 131 8.47 1.39 9.48
C LEU A 131 7.32 2.20 10.12
N CYS A 132 6.10 1.70 10.04
CA CYS A 132 5.08 1.94 11.06
C CYS A 132 4.86 0.66 11.85
#